data_AF-A0A4U5ND86-F1
#
_entry.id   AF-A0A4U5ND86-F1
#
_cell.length_a   1.000
_cell.length_b   1.000
_cell.length_c   1.000
_cell.angle_alpha   90.00
_cell.angle_beta   90.00
_cell.angle_gamma   90.00
#
_symmetry.space_group_name_H-M   'P 1'
#
loop_
_entity.id
_entity.type
_entity.pdbx_description
1 polymer ?
#
loop_
_entity_poly.entity_id
_entity_poly.type
_entity_poly.pdbx_seq_one_letter_code
_entity_poly.pdbx_strand_id
1 'polypeptide(L)'
;MWSLDDANAMRKEFDAGEVLKAYTMGREMIMVGNNKEVNPALLVYLATLVELKKPIEVYNLSHELIKKAPEHPLTYYSIALHRHLIRNDEEARHYMGKNL
;
A
#
# COMPACT_ATOMS: atom_id res chain seq x y z
N MET A 1 8.80 -5.42 -15.84
CA MET A 1 8.50 -6.04 -14.53
C MET A 1 9.47 -5.39 -13.56
N TRP A 2 8.98 -4.61 -12.58
CA TRP A 2 9.85 -3.89 -11.66
C TRP A 2 10.47 -4.84 -10.63
N SER A 3 11.72 -4.60 -10.29
CA SER A 3 12.59 -5.53 -9.56
C SER A 3 12.54 -5.34 -8.04
N LEU A 4 13.15 -6.26 -7.30
CA LEU A 4 13.38 -6.10 -5.86
C LEU A 4 14.23 -4.86 -5.55
N ASP A 5 15.13 -4.48 -6.46
CA ASP A 5 16.02 -3.32 -6.29
C ASP A 5 15.24 -2.01 -6.26
N ASP A 6 14.17 -1.91 -7.05
CA ASP A 6 13.32 -0.73 -7.07
C ASP A 6 12.51 -0.58 -5.79
N ALA A 7 12.00 -1.70 -5.26
CA ALA A 7 11.34 -1.73 -3.96
C ALA A 7 12.30 -1.32 -2.84
N ASN A 8 13.56 -1.76 -2.90
CA ASN A 8 14.61 -1.38 -1.96
C ASN A 8 14.98 0.10 -2.06
N ALA A 9 15.06 0.65 -3.27
CA ALA A 9 15.31 2.08 -3.48
C ALA A 9 14.18 2.92 -2.90
N MET A 10 12.92 2.57 -3.18
CA MET A 10 11.77 3.25 -2.62
C MET A 10 11.75 3.19 -1.08
N ARG A 11 12.06 2.02 -0.51
CA ARG A 11 12.18 1.83 0.94
C ARG A 11 13.26 2.72 1.53
N LYS A 12 14.43 2.81 0.89
CA LYS A 12 15.53 3.66 1.35
C LYS A 12 15.12 5.14 1.44
N GLU A 13 14.38 5.65 0.46
CA GLU A 13 13.87 7.03 0.50
C GLU A 13 12.84 7.21 1.63
N PHE A 14 11.94 6.25 1.82
CA PHE A 14 10.97 6.28 2.91
C PHE A 14 11.66 6.30 4.29
N ASP A 15 12.62 5.39 4.51
CA ASP A 15 13.38 5.28 5.75
C ASP A 15 14.22 6.54 6.03
N ALA A 16 14.60 7.29 5.00
CA ALA A 16 15.29 8.58 5.11
C ALA A 16 14.36 9.76 5.47
N GLY A 17 13.05 9.53 5.58
CA GLY A 17 12.05 10.59 5.80
C GLY A 17 11.60 11.30 4.52
N GLU A 18 12.12 10.93 3.36
CA GLU A 18 11.76 11.47 2.04
C GLU A 18 10.46 10.84 1.53
N VAL A 19 9.40 10.90 2.35
CA VAL A 19 8.12 10.20 2.12
C VAL A 19 7.48 10.58 0.78
N LEU A 20 7.54 11.86 0.40
CA LEU A 20 6.98 12.32 -0.88
C LEU A 20 7.73 11.74 -2.09
N LYS A 21 9.05 11.58 -1.98
CA LYS A 21 9.88 11.00 -3.03
C LYS A 21 9.58 9.51 -3.18
N ALA A 22 9.52 8.78 -2.06
CA ALA A 22 9.10 7.38 -2.05
C ALA A 22 7.69 7.22 -2.66
N TYR A 23 6.74 8.07 -2.27
CA TYR A 23 5.40 8.08 -2.85
C TYR A 23 5.41 8.24 -4.38
N THR A 24 6.17 9.20 -4.91
CA THR A 24 6.26 9.44 -6.36
C THR A 24 6.79 8.21 -7.09
N MET A 25 7.85 7.58 -6.56
CA MET A 25 8.39 6.33 -7.10
C MET A 25 7.33 5.23 -7.13
N GLY A 26 6.63 5.00 -6.00
CA GLY A 26 5.60 3.97 -5.92
C GLY A 26 4.39 4.23 -6.83
N ARG A 27 3.99 5.50 -7.00
CA ARG A 27 2.89 5.87 -7.89
C ARG A 27 3.23 5.57 -9.35
N GLU A 28 4.45 5.88 -9.78
CA GLU A 28 4.94 5.53 -11.11
C GLU A 28 4.93 4.01 -11.33
N MET A 29 5.34 3.24 -10.32
CA MET A 29 5.30 1.78 -10.38
C MET A 29 3.88 1.23 -10.54
N ILE A 30 2.89 1.77 -9.83
CA ILE A 30 1.48 1.34 -9.98
C ILE A 30 0.89 1.74 -11.34
N MET A 31 1.23 2.93 -11.85
CA MET A 31 0.68 3.44 -13.12
C MET A 31 1.30 2.78 -14.35
N VAL A 32 2.57 2.37 -14.28
CA VAL A 32 3.33 1.79 -15.41
C VAL A 32 3.41 0.26 -15.33
N GLY A 33 3.30 -0.32 -14.13
CA GLY A 33 3.38 -1.75 -13.90
C GLY A 33 2.14 -2.49 -14.38
N ASN A 34 2.33 -3.43 -15.32
CA ASN A 34 1.38 -4.50 -15.63
C ASN A 34 1.29 -5.45 -14.41
N ASN A 35 0.72 -4.95 -13.31
CA ASN A 35 0.73 -5.58 -11.98
C ASN A 35 -0.27 -6.74 -11.97
N LYS A 36 0.21 -7.88 -12.49
CA LYS A 36 -0.42 -9.20 -12.31
C LYS A 36 -0.11 -9.81 -10.93
N GLU A 37 0.87 -9.27 -10.20
CA GLU A 37 1.33 -9.82 -8.92
C GLU A 37 1.46 -8.75 -7.84
N VAL A 38 1.30 -9.17 -6.59
CA VAL A 38 1.56 -8.35 -5.40
C VAL A 38 3.07 -8.25 -5.19
N ASN A 39 3.62 -7.04 -5.31
CA ASN A 39 5.06 -6.76 -5.18
C ASN A 39 5.38 -6.11 -3.80
N PRO A 40 6.52 -6.42 -3.16
CA PRO A 40 7.00 -5.74 -1.94
C PRO A 40 6.93 -4.20 -1.96
N ALA A 41 7.11 -3.56 -3.11
CA ALA A 41 6.98 -2.10 -3.26
C ALA A 41 5.58 -1.58 -2.89
N LEU A 42 4.53 -2.41 -2.99
CA LEU A 42 3.17 -2.03 -2.59
C LEU A 42 3.05 -1.78 -1.09
N LEU A 43 3.83 -2.49 -0.26
CA LEU A 43 3.85 -2.25 1.19
C LEU A 43 4.43 -0.88 1.51
N VAL A 44 5.58 -0.55 0.88
CA VAL A 44 6.21 0.76 1.05
C VAL A 44 5.27 1.86 0.52
N TYR A 45 4.60 1.61 -0.61
CA TYR A 45 3.65 2.57 -1.17
C TYR A 45 2.47 2.81 -0.24
N LEU A 46 1.86 1.75 0.30
CA LEU A 46 0.80 1.87 1.30
C LEU A 46 1.26 2.70 2.52
N ALA A 47 2.48 2.48 3.01
CA ALA A 47 3.04 3.26 4.10
C ALA A 47 3.12 4.76 3.74
N THR A 48 3.58 5.09 2.52
CA THR A 48 3.62 6.49 2.06
C THR A 48 2.23 7.12 2.00
N LEU A 49 1.20 6.38 1.59
CA LEU A 49 -0.17 6.89 1.54
C LEU A 49 -0.73 7.18 2.92
N VAL A 50 -0.36 6.37 3.92
CA VAL A 50 -0.75 6.56 5.31
C VAL A 50 -0.06 7.80 5.90
N GLU A 51 1.26 7.90 5.76
CA GLU A 51 2.05 9.05 6.23
C GLU A 51 1.57 10.36 5.61
N LEU A 52 1.25 10.34 4.31
CA LEU A 52 0.72 11.50 3.58
C LEU A 52 -0.78 11.72 3.77
N LYS A 53 -1.46 10.92 4.61
CA LYS A 53 -2.90 11.00 4.89
C LYS A 53 -3.76 11.02 3.62
N LYS A 54 -3.57 10.04 2.74
CA LYS A 54 -4.24 9.90 1.44
C LYS A 54 -5.31 8.78 1.45
N PRO A 55 -6.43 8.92 2.19
CA PRO A 55 -7.41 7.84 2.36
C PRO A 55 -8.05 7.38 1.05
N ILE A 56 -8.33 8.29 0.12
CA ILE A 56 -8.96 7.95 -1.17
C ILE A 56 -8.04 7.05 -2.01
N GLU A 57 -6.73 7.29 -1.96
CA GLU A 57 -5.78 6.47 -2.72
C GLU A 57 -5.62 5.08 -2.09
N VAL A 58 -5.64 4.97 -0.75
CA VAL A 58 -5.67 3.68 -0.05
C VAL A 58 -6.96 2.92 -0.38
N TYR A 59 -8.11 3.61 -0.41
CA TYR A 59 -9.39 3.03 -0.83
C TYR A 59 -9.30 2.44 -2.24
N ASN A 60 -8.83 3.23 -3.21
CA ASN A 60 -8.71 2.78 -4.60
C ASN A 60 -7.77 1.56 -4.71
N LEU A 61 -6.62 1.62 -4.04
CA LEU A 61 -5.67 0.51 -4.05
C LEU A 61 -6.25 -0.77 -3.41
N SER A 62 -6.96 -0.64 -2.29
CA SER A 62 -7.61 -1.79 -1.64
C SER A 62 -8.64 -2.46 -2.54
N HIS A 63 -9.43 -1.68 -3.30
CA HIS A 63 -10.42 -2.23 -4.24
C HIS A 63 -9.76 -2.94 -5.42
N GLU A 64 -8.63 -2.45 -5.91
CA GLU A 64 -7.85 -3.14 -6.93
C GLU A 64 -7.23 -4.44 -6.40
N LEU A 65 -6.75 -4.44 -5.15
CA LEU A 65 -6.22 -5.64 -4.50
C LEU A 65 -7.31 -6.71 -4.28
N ILE A 66 -8.55 -6.32 -3.93
CA ILE A 66 -9.68 -7.25 -3.82
C ILE A 66 -9.94 -7.96 -5.16
N LYS A 67 -9.89 -7.22 -6.29
CA LYS A 67 -10.13 -7.81 -7.62
C LYS A 67 -9.00 -8.75 -8.04
N LYS A 68 -7.75 -8.44 -7.68
CA LYS A 68 -6.55 -9.13 -8.18
C LYS A 68 -6.08 -10.26 -7.28
N ALA A 69 -6.17 -10.08 -5.97
CA ALA A 69 -5.60 -10.97 -4.98
C ALA A 69 -6.46 -10.97 -3.69
N PRO A 70 -7.74 -11.40 -3.77
CA PRO A 70 -8.72 -11.25 -2.69
C PRO A 70 -8.30 -11.89 -1.36
N GLU A 71 -7.56 -13.00 -1.41
CA GLU A 71 -7.11 -13.76 -0.23
C GLU A 71 -5.70 -13.36 0.23
N HIS A 72 -5.04 -12.44 -0.47
CA HIS A 72 -3.68 -12.03 -0.12
C HIS A 72 -3.71 -11.16 1.14
N PRO A 73 -2.81 -11.36 2.13
CA PRO A 73 -2.78 -10.58 3.37
C PRO A 73 -2.72 -9.05 3.16
N LEU A 74 -2.01 -8.62 2.12
CA LEU A 74 -1.93 -7.21 1.73
C LEU A 74 -3.30 -6.58 1.42
N THR A 75 -4.24 -7.39 0.91
CA THR A 75 -5.62 -6.95 0.63
C THR A 75 -6.31 -6.54 1.92
N TYR A 76 -6.36 -7.42 2.92
CA TYR A 76 -6.95 -7.09 4.23
C TYR A 76 -6.19 -5.97 4.94
N TYR A 77 -4.86 -5.96 4.82
CA TYR A 77 -4.02 -4.89 5.39
C TYR A 77 -4.39 -3.52 4.81
N SER A 78 -4.53 -3.41 3.49
CA SER A 78 -4.89 -2.16 2.82
C SER A 78 -6.29 -1.65 3.23
N ILE A 79 -7.25 -2.56 3.45
CA ILE A 79 -8.58 -2.21 3.95
C ILE A 79 -8.48 -1.66 5.38
N ALA A 80 -7.72 -2.34 6.24
CA ALA A 80 -7.51 -1.88 7.62
C ALA A 80 -6.88 -0.48 7.67
N LEU A 81 -5.87 -0.20 6.83
CA LEU A 81 -5.24 1.11 6.72
C LEU A 81 -6.23 2.20 6.28
N HIS A 82 -7.09 1.90 5.30
CA HIS A 82 -8.15 2.84 4.91
C HIS A 82 -9.09 3.15 6.09
N ARG A 83 -9.55 2.12 6.82
CA ARG A 83 -10.42 2.28 7.99
C ARG A 83 -9.77 3.11 9.08
N HIS A 84 -8.49 2.88 9.34
CA HIS A 84 -7.72 3.66 10.28
C HIS A 84 -7.64 5.15 9.86
N LEU A 85 -7.35 5.44 8.59
CA LEU A 85 -7.24 6.82 8.10
C LEU A 85 -8.57 7.60 8.21
N ILE A 86 -9.71 6.93 8.10
CA ILE A 86 -11.03 7.55 8.29
C ILE A 86 -11.52 7.49 9.75
N ARG A 87 -10.65 7.13 10.70
CA ARG A 87 -10.92 7.01 12.14
C ARG A 87 -12.02 6.00 12.49
N ASN A 88 -12.19 4.97 11.64
CA ASN A 88 -13.03 3.81 11.96
C ASN A 88 -12.16 2.68 12.54
N ASP A 89 -11.66 2.91 13.76
CA ASP A 89 -10.66 2.02 14.37
C ASP A 89 -11.21 0.63 14.73
N GLU A 90 -12.52 0.50 14.94
CA GLU A 90 -13.15 -0.79 15.19
C GLU A 90 -13.06 -1.70 13.95
N GLU A 91 -13.47 -1.19 12.79
CA GLU A 91 -13.31 -1.93 11.53
C GLU A 91 -11.82 -2.15 11.20
N ALA A 92 -10.95 -1.18 11.48
CA ALA A 92 -9.51 -1.34 11.25
C ALA A 92 -8.95 -2.55 12.02
N ARG A 93 -9.31 -2.70 13.30
CA ARG A 93 -8.91 -3.87 14.12
C ARG A 93 -9.50 -5.18 13.59
N HIS A 94 -10.76 -5.18 13.14
CA HIS A 94 -11.38 -6.36 12.55
C HIS A 94 -10.59 -6.87 11.33
N TYR A 95 -10.21 -6.00 10.40
CA TYR A 95 -9.45 -6.38 9.21
C TYR A 95 -7.99 -6.75 9.52
N MET A 96 -7.37 -6.11 10.51
CA MET A 96 -6.04 -6.54 11.00
C MET A 96 -6.08 -7.95 11.60
N GLY A 97 -7.16 -8.31 12.30
CA GLY A 97 -7.33 -9.65 12.87
C GLY A 97 -7.49 -10.77 11.83
N LYS A 98 -7.83 -10.45 10.58
CA LYS A 98 -7.89 -11.41 9.47
C LYS A 98 -6.51 -11.70 8.83
N ASN A 99 -5.48 -10.96 9.22
CA ASN A 99 -4.11 -11.13 8.76
C ASN A 99 -3.24 -12.00 9.68
N LEU A 100 -3.82 -12.57 10.74
CA LEU A 100 -3.20 -13.53 11.66
C LEU A 100 -3.79 -14.93 11.42
#